data_AF-A0AAE1HLB4-F1
#
_entry.id   AF-A0AAE1HLB4-F1
#
_cell.length_a   1.000
_cell.length_b   1.000
_cell.length_c   1.000
_cell.angle_alpha   90.00
_cell.angle_beta   90.00
_cell.angle_gamma   90.00
#
_symmetry.space_group_name_H-M   'P 1'
#
loop_
_entity.id
_entity.type
_entity.pdbx_description
1 polymer ?
#
loop_
_entity_poly.entity_id
_entity_poly.type
_entity_poly.pdbx_seq_one_letter_code
_entity_poly.pdbx_strand_id
1 'polypeptide(L)'
;MPSALGSVLRLARRVPVATLAAAPCSSRTSSGTSRTHYRRRHQRHQQDQQEQRACGCGRGAAALGLTVATFSQLPQQQDEADGPAAALVATAEPDDDVLDLVDELSAWERVEEARKELCSFGVSRHPEVLWREARLCWLQAERLKEQQQLAGDAKTLHARLVAEGYACVQLALQLDPACGRAHQWMSALRYARAELRGPLARLRCVDQLRLDMERAVQLLPADGAPRTMLGMWYYEVSQLNWVERQAVKAAGQTVPGPAECLSLALHWMMEADALYASCLNDLMLGKTLLAMGDSERARTYVERAARRAPRDQSDVKAQLEAAELLEPWRD
;
A
#
# COMPACT_ATOMS: atom_id res chain seq x y z
N MET A 1 1.61 -11.17 3.88
CA MET A 1 0.57 -10.13 3.74
C MET A 1 0.07 -9.60 5.08
N PRO A 2 0.93 -8.91 5.86
CA PRO A 2 0.50 -7.77 6.69
C PRO A 2 1.59 -6.74 7.05
N SER A 3 2.87 -7.01 6.75
CA SER A 3 3.98 -6.10 7.08
C SER A 3 3.86 -4.81 6.28
N ALA A 4 3.30 -4.84 5.07
CA ALA A 4 3.10 -3.65 4.25
C ALA A 4 2.00 -2.73 4.79
N LEU A 5 0.82 -3.21 5.19
CA LEU A 5 -0.20 -2.32 5.77
C LEU A 5 0.27 -1.71 7.10
N GLY A 6 0.94 -2.50 7.95
CA GLY A 6 1.48 -2.03 9.24
C GLY A 6 2.79 -1.22 9.17
N SER A 7 3.56 -1.30 8.08
CA SER A 7 4.78 -0.48 7.88
C SER A 7 4.48 0.84 7.19
N VAL A 8 3.44 0.88 6.36
CA VAL A 8 3.20 1.99 5.43
C VAL A 8 2.44 3.15 6.11
N LEU A 9 1.95 2.99 7.36
CA LEU A 9 1.43 4.09 8.18
C LEU A 9 2.31 4.51 9.38
N ARG A 10 3.45 3.83 9.64
CA ARG A 10 4.44 4.30 10.65
C ARG A 10 5.24 5.54 10.21
N LEU A 11 5.13 5.96 8.94
CA LEU A 11 5.91 7.08 8.38
C LEU A 11 5.29 8.48 8.54
N ALA A 12 4.13 8.62 9.19
CA ALA A 12 3.59 9.94 9.56
C ALA A 12 4.04 10.43 10.96
N ARG A 13 4.78 9.62 11.74
CA ARG A 13 5.16 9.92 13.13
C ARG A 13 6.55 10.55 13.34
N ARG A 14 7.24 10.98 12.28
CA ARG A 14 8.51 11.73 12.40
C ARG A 14 8.42 13.12 11.78
N VAL A 15 7.57 13.97 12.34
CA VAL A 15 7.81 15.41 12.33
C VAL A 15 8.32 15.75 13.73
N PRO A 16 9.58 16.18 13.91
CA PRO A 16 10.01 16.70 15.18
C PRO A 16 9.18 17.94 15.48
N VAL A 17 8.37 17.90 16.55
CA VAL A 17 7.82 19.11 17.15
C VAL A 17 9.03 19.90 17.63
N ALA A 18 9.35 20.96 16.91
CA ALA A 18 10.36 21.91 17.33
C ALA A 18 9.94 22.50 18.67
N THR A 19 10.67 22.15 19.72
CA THR A 19 10.52 22.74 21.05
C THR A 19 10.88 24.22 20.93
N LEU A 20 9.87 25.09 21.00
CA LEU A 20 10.03 26.53 21.21
C LEU A 20 10.61 26.73 22.61
N ALA A 21 11.92 26.91 22.71
CA ALA A 21 12.57 27.43 23.89
C ALA A 21 13.15 28.81 23.57
N ALA A 22 12.57 29.83 24.20
CA ALA A 22 13.08 31.18 24.20
C ALA A 22 14.44 31.24 24.92
N ALA A 23 15.42 31.92 24.33
CA ALA A 23 16.69 32.23 24.96
C ALA A 23 16.75 33.72 25.31
N PRO A 24 17.24 34.11 26.51
CA PRO A 24 17.78 35.43 26.73
C PRO A 24 19.30 35.46 26.51
N CYS A 25 19.72 36.66 26.11
CA CYS A 25 21.06 37.12 25.80
C CYS A 25 21.98 37.17 27.05
N SER A 26 23.26 36.78 26.93
CA SER A 26 24.42 37.68 27.19
C SER A 26 25.80 36.99 27.23
N SER A 27 26.72 37.55 26.41
CA SER A 27 28.15 37.87 26.60
C SER A 27 29.27 36.81 26.80
N ARG A 28 30.27 36.92 25.88
CA ARG A 28 31.78 36.98 26.01
C ARG A 28 32.49 35.86 26.79
N THR A 29 33.67 35.34 26.48
CA THR A 29 34.84 35.52 25.57
C THR A 29 35.69 34.24 25.80
N SER A 30 36.43 33.64 24.87
CA SER A 30 37.76 34.07 24.44
C SER A 30 38.37 33.12 23.39
N SER A 31 39.31 33.70 22.65
CA SER A 31 40.34 33.20 21.72
C SER A 31 40.84 31.75 21.80
N GLY A 32 41.06 31.16 20.62
CA GLY A 32 41.98 30.03 20.39
C GLY A 32 42.26 29.84 18.89
N THR A 33 43.45 30.24 18.47
CA THR A 33 43.94 30.33 17.08
C THR A 33 44.30 28.96 16.51
N SER A 34 43.98 28.68 15.23
CA SER A 34 44.92 28.07 14.27
C SER A 34 44.45 28.11 12.81
N ARG A 35 45.33 28.67 11.97
CA ARG A 35 45.50 28.57 10.51
C ARG A 35 45.50 27.08 10.08
N THR A 36 45.10 26.60 8.90
CA THR A 36 45.30 27.04 7.50
C THR A 36 44.57 26.02 6.60
N HIS A 37 44.38 26.35 5.31
CA HIS A 37 43.90 25.49 4.19
C HIS A 37 42.39 25.33 4.03
N TYR A 38 41.77 26.14 3.14
CA TYR A 38 41.09 25.65 1.92
C TYR A 38 40.48 26.82 1.09
N ARG A 39 41.32 27.78 0.67
CA ARG A 39 40.96 28.73 -0.42
C ARG A 39 41.15 28.01 -1.76
N ARG A 40 40.11 27.34 -2.28
CA ARG A 40 39.96 26.92 -3.69
C ARG A 40 38.62 26.20 -3.90
N ARG A 41 37.50 26.93 -3.87
CA ARG A 41 36.23 26.42 -4.44
C ARG A 41 35.18 27.47 -4.83
N HIS A 42 35.49 28.76 -4.77
CA HIS A 42 34.54 29.84 -5.09
C HIS A 42 34.83 30.62 -6.39
N GLN A 43 35.62 30.07 -7.31
CA GLN A 43 35.93 30.70 -8.60
C GLN A 43 35.57 29.84 -9.84
N ARG A 44 34.75 28.79 -9.66
CA ARG A 44 34.26 27.94 -10.77
C ARG A 44 32.74 28.01 -11.03
N HIS A 45 32.02 28.92 -10.36
CA HIS A 45 30.57 29.09 -10.55
C HIS A 45 30.14 30.37 -11.29
N GLN A 46 31.08 31.09 -11.92
CA GLN A 46 30.78 32.29 -12.71
C GLN A 46 31.15 32.18 -14.20
N GLN A 47 31.56 31.00 -14.68
CA GLN A 47 31.95 30.81 -16.09
C GLN A 47 31.02 29.90 -16.92
N ASP A 48 30.07 29.19 -16.32
CA ASP A 48 29.13 28.30 -17.06
C ASP A 48 27.74 28.90 -17.31
N GLN A 49 27.53 30.20 -17.02
CA GLN A 49 26.27 30.89 -17.32
C GLN A 49 26.34 31.81 -18.55
N GLN A 50 27.39 31.71 -19.37
CA GLN A 50 27.64 32.64 -20.48
C GLN A 50 27.68 32.03 -21.88
N GLU A 51 27.29 30.76 -22.08
CA GLU A 51 27.34 30.11 -23.40
C GLU A 51 26.00 29.61 -23.99
N GLN A 52 24.84 30.03 -23.48
CA GLN A 52 23.55 29.72 -24.15
C GLN A 52 22.62 30.93 -24.32
N ARG A 53 23.20 32.11 -24.56
CA ARG A 53 22.47 33.29 -25.07
C ARG A 53 23.06 33.74 -26.39
N ALA A 54 22.80 32.97 -27.45
CA ALA A 54 22.99 33.38 -28.83
C ALA A 54 22.00 32.67 -29.75
N CYS A 55 20.75 33.11 -29.75
CA CYS A 55 20.02 33.29 -31.01
C CYS A 55 18.86 34.25 -30.75
N GLY A 56 19.07 35.50 -31.17
CA GLY A 56 18.05 36.53 -31.16
C GLY A 56 17.24 36.52 -32.45
N CYS A 57 16.01 37.01 -32.31
CA CYS A 57 15.22 37.84 -33.23
C CYS A 57 13.77 37.33 -33.17
N GLY A 58 12.75 38.10 -32.81
CA GLY A 58 12.67 39.52 -32.57
C GLY A 58 11.22 39.94 -32.76
N ARG A 59 10.72 40.72 -31.80
CA ARG A 59 9.71 41.78 -31.94
C ARG A 59 8.27 41.40 -32.26
N GLY A 60 7.36 41.95 -31.44
CA GLY A 60 6.00 42.29 -31.88
C GLY A 60 4.95 42.19 -30.78
N ALA A 61 5.00 43.08 -29.80
CA ALA A 61 3.86 43.30 -28.91
C ALA A 61 2.75 44.06 -29.66
N ALA A 62 1.52 43.56 -29.60
CA ALA A 62 0.32 44.38 -29.69
C ALA A 62 -0.86 43.62 -29.08
N ALA A 63 -1.35 44.14 -27.95
CA ALA A 63 -2.64 43.80 -27.40
C ALA A 63 -3.74 44.23 -28.36
N LEU A 64 -4.77 43.40 -28.54
CA LEU A 64 -6.14 43.81 -28.89
C LEU A 64 -7.06 42.65 -28.51
N GLY A 65 -8.02 42.92 -27.62
CA GLY A 65 -9.03 41.96 -27.20
C GLY A 65 -10.02 41.64 -28.32
N LEU A 66 -10.72 40.51 -28.18
CA LEU A 66 -11.98 40.15 -28.84
C LEU A 66 -12.49 38.91 -28.08
N THR A 67 -13.50 39.11 -27.23
CA THR A 67 -14.91 38.73 -27.44
C THR A 67 -15.19 37.24 -27.27
N VAL A 68 -15.98 36.96 -26.23
CA VAL A 68 -16.75 35.74 -26.02
C VAL A 68 -17.62 35.51 -27.25
N ALA A 69 -17.39 34.41 -27.97
CA ALA A 69 -18.25 33.98 -29.06
C ALA A 69 -18.55 32.48 -28.91
N THR A 70 -19.82 32.23 -28.56
CA THR A 70 -20.66 31.12 -29.02
C THR A 70 -20.18 29.70 -28.77
N PHE A 71 -20.53 29.25 -27.57
CA PHE A 71 -20.83 27.85 -27.26
C PHE A 71 -22.06 27.43 -28.09
N SER A 72 -21.87 26.80 -29.24
CA SER A 72 -22.92 26.07 -29.97
C SER A 72 -22.27 25.17 -31.01
N GLN A 73 -22.68 23.90 -31.00
CA GLN A 73 -22.41 22.85 -31.98
C GLN A 73 -21.09 22.08 -31.81
N LEU A 74 -21.06 21.21 -30.80
CA LEU A 74 -20.47 19.88 -30.96
C LEU A 74 -21.63 18.87 -31.04
N PRO A 75 -21.65 17.96 -32.03
CA PRO A 75 -22.69 16.95 -32.13
C PRO A 75 -22.59 15.98 -30.95
N GLN A 76 -23.70 15.78 -30.25
CA GLN A 76 -23.93 14.56 -29.47
C GLN A 76 -23.98 13.40 -30.46
N GLN A 77 -22.94 12.57 -30.50
CA GLN A 77 -23.09 11.21 -30.98
C GLN A 77 -23.39 10.32 -29.78
N GLN A 78 -24.68 10.04 -29.60
CA GLN A 78 -25.13 8.76 -29.08
C GLN A 78 -25.11 7.82 -30.29
N ASP A 79 -24.17 6.89 -30.32
CA ASP A 79 -24.27 5.71 -31.19
C ASP A 79 -24.25 4.48 -30.29
N GLU A 80 -25.45 3.93 -30.12
CA GLU A 80 -25.79 2.52 -30.34
C GLU A 80 -24.88 1.47 -29.68
N ALA A 81 -25.43 0.88 -28.62
CA ALA A 81 -25.04 -0.40 -28.09
C ALA A 81 -25.34 -1.50 -29.13
N ASP A 82 -24.30 -2.08 -29.71
CA ASP A 82 -24.26 -3.47 -30.17
C ASP A 82 -22.81 -3.83 -30.54
N GLY A 83 -21.99 -4.08 -29.51
CA GLY A 83 -20.72 -4.79 -29.65
C GLY A 83 -20.92 -6.22 -29.17
N PRO A 84 -20.32 -7.24 -29.83
CA PRO A 84 -20.50 -8.61 -29.40
C PRO A 84 -20.01 -8.73 -27.96
N ALA A 85 -20.89 -9.19 -27.07
CA ALA A 85 -20.52 -9.63 -25.74
C ALA A 85 -19.22 -10.42 -25.88
N ALA A 86 -18.18 -9.95 -25.19
CA ALA A 86 -16.86 -10.55 -25.19
C ALA A 86 -17.04 -12.07 -25.13
N ALA A 87 -16.77 -12.73 -26.26
CA ALA A 87 -16.84 -14.17 -26.33
C ALA A 87 -15.92 -14.67 -25.21
N LEU A 88 -16.53 -15.34 -24.22
CA LEU A 88 -15.83 -16.12 -23.22
C LEU A 88 -14.97 -17.10 -24.00
N VAL A 89 -13.73 -16.71 -24.28
CA VAL A 89 -12.70 -17.65 -24.68
C VAL A 89 -12.62 -18.58 -23.50
N ALA A 90 -13.15 -19.79 -23.66
CA ALA A 90 -12.99 -20.87 -22.71
C ALA A 90 -11.47 -21.09 -22.58
N THR A 91 -10.85 -20.38 -21.65
CA THR A 91 -9.52 -20.68 -21.18
C THR A 91 -9.62 -22.07 -20.58
N ALA A 92 -8.80 -23.01 -21.05
CA ALA A 92 -8.73 -24.33 -20.44
C ALA A 92 -8.61 -24.16 -18.92
N GLU A 93 -9.43 -24.91 -18.18
CA GLU A 93 -9.39 -24.89 -16.72
C GLU A 93 -7.95 -25.21 -16.28
N PRO A 94 -7.35 -24.37 -15.43
CA PRO A 94 -6.02 -24.63 -14.92
C PRO A 94 -6.03 -25.89 -14.05
N ASP A 95 -4.90 -26.59 -14.02
CA ASP A 95 -4.68 -27.74 -13.15
C ASP A 95 -4.64 -27.28 -11.68
N ASP A 96 -5.63 -27.71 -10.90
CA ASP A 96 -5.81 -27.33 -9.49
C ASP A 96 -4.61 -27.76 -8.64
N ASP A 97 -4.00 -28.92 -8.91
CA ASP A 97 -2.84 -29.41 -8.13
C ASP A 97 -1.63 -28.46 -8.28
N VAL A 98 -1.46 -27.91 -9.49
CA VAL A 98 -0.41 -26.91 -9.76
C VAL A 98 -0.74 -25.58 -9.07
N LEU A 99 -2.01 -25.15 -9.09
CA LEU A 99 -2.43 -23.93 -8.41
C LEU A 99 -2.27 -24.01 -6.89
N ASP A 100 -2.59 -25.16 -6.29
CA ASP A 100 -2.41 -25.43 -4.86
C ASP A 100 -0.92 -25.39 -4.49
N LEU A 101 -0.05 -26.01 -5.29
CA LEU A 101 1.40 -25.92 -5.10
C LEU A 101 1.90 -24.47 -5.18
N VAL A 102 1.40 -23.66 -6.13
CA VAL A 102 1.73 -22.23 -6.23
C VAL A 102 1.30 -21.49 -4.96
N ASP A 103 0.14 -21.80 -4.41
CA ASP A 103 -0.37 -21.18 -3.19
C ASP A 103 0.44 -21.56 -1.95
N GLU A 104 0.85 -22.81 -1.81
CA GLU A 104 1.75 -23.27 -0.76
C GLU A 104 3.12 -22.58 -0.84
N LEU A 105 3.74 -22.58 -2.03
CA LEU A 105 5.04 -21.93 -2.26
C LEU A 105 4.97 -20.42 -1.96
N SER A 106 3.92 -19.76 -2.43
CA SER A 106 3.74 -18.32 -2.22
C SER A 106 3.32 -17.95 -0.79
N ALA A 107 2.71 -18.85 -0.01
CA ALA A 107 2.48 -18.66 1.43
C ALA A 107 3.80 -18.56 2.21
N TRP A 108 4.81 -19.31 1.79
CA TRP A 108 6.16 -19.29 2.36
C TRP A 108 7.13 -18.36 1.62
N GLU A 109 6.60 -17.42 0.84
CA GLU A 109 7.39 -16.48 0.05
C GLU A 109 8.45 -17.15 -0.87
N ARG A 110 8.25 -18.41 -1.31
CA ARG A 110 9.10 -19.09 -2.31
C ARG A 110 8.73 -18.63 -3.73
N VAL A 111 8.86 -17.32 -3.96
CA VAL A 111 8.32 -16.61 -5.14
C VAL A 111 8.87 -17.15 -6.47
N GLU A 112 10.17 -17.44 -6.52
CA GLU A 112 10.83 -17.93 -7.74
C GLU A 112 10.32 -19.32 -8.15
N GLU A 113 10.12 -20.20 -7.17
CA GLU A 113 9.59 -21.55 -7.38
C GLU A 113 8.11 -21.48 -7.78
N ALA A 114 7.30 -20.70 -7.06
CA ALA A 114 5.90 -20.48 -7.39
C ALA A 114 5.73 -19.91 -8.81
N ARG A 115 6.62 -19.00 -9.23
CA ARG A 115 6.61 -18.43 -10.58
C ARG A 115 6.94 -19.49 -11.64
N LYS A 116 7.90 -20.38 -11.36
CA LYS A 116 8.27 -21.47 -12.26
C LYS A 116 7.09 -22.42 -12.50
N GLU A 117 6.37 -22.80 -11.44
CA GLU A 117 5.18 -23.65 -11.56
C GLU A 117 4.06 -22.94 -12.32
N LEU A 118 3.81 -21.65 -12.02
CA LEU A 118 2.80 -20.85 -12.71
C LEU A 118 3.07 -20.67 -14.22
N CYS A 119 4.35 -20.67 -14.63
CA CYS A 119 4.72 -20.61 -16.04
C CYS A 119 4.28 -21.83 -16.86
N SER A 120 3.95 -22.96 -16.22
CA SER A 120 3.41 -24.15 -16.91
C SER A 120 2.10 -23.86 -17.66
N PHE A 121 1.33 -22.86 -17.21
CA PHE A 121 0.10 -22.41 -17.87
C PHE A 121 0.34 -21.48 -19.07
N GLY A 122 1.58 -21.10 -19.37
CA GLY A 122 1.91 -20.17 -20.45
C GLY A 122 1.26 -18.80 -20.27
N VAL A 123 0.83 -18.17 -21.38
CA VAL A 123 0.10 -16.89 -21.35
C VAL A 123 -1.38 -17.17 -21.10
N SER A 124 -1.73 -17.53 -19.86
CA SER A 124 -3.11 -17.75 -19.45
C SER A 124 -3.82 -16.44 -19.11
N ARG A 125 -5.10 -16.37 -19.46
CA ARG A 125 -6.01 -15.29 -19.04
C ARG A 125 -7.04 -15.78 -18.02
N HIS A 126 -6.88 -16.99 -17.49
CA HIS A 126 -7.82 -17.52 -16.51
C HIS A 126 -7.72 -16.69 -15.21
N PRO A 127 -8.84 -16.23 -14.61
CA PRO A 127 -8.82 -15.42 -13.39
C PRO A 127 -8.00 -16.02 -12.26
N GLU A 128 -8.09 -17.35 -12.07
CA GLU A 128 -7.32 -18.08 -11.05
C GLU A 128 -5.80 -18.03 -11.24
N VAL A 129 -5.33 -17.93 -12.48
CA VAL A 129 -3.90 -17.75 -12.78
C VAL A 129 -3.50 -16.28 -12.59
N LEU A 130 -4.34 -15.36 -13.05
CA LEU A 130 -4.07 -13.92 -13.05
C LEU A 130 -3.91 -13.34 -11.65
N TRP A 131 -4.78 -13.68 -10.70
CA TRP A 131 -4.64 -13.15 -9.33
C TRP A 131 -3.40 -13.73 -8.63
N ARG A 132 -3.01 -14.99 -8.93
CA ARG A 132 -1.78 -15.60 -8.41
C ARG A 132 -0.54 -14.94 -9.00
N GLU A 133 -0.53 -14.65 -10.29
CA GLU A 133 0.54 -13.86 -10.91
C GLU A 133 0.66 -12.49 -10.24
N ALA A 134 -0.47 -11.83 -10.00
CA ALA A 134 -0.51 -10.54 -9.31
C ALA A 134 0.05 -10.62 -7.88
N ARG A 135 -0.30 -11.68 -7.15
CA ARG A 135 0.26 -12.01 -5.83
C ARG A 135 1.78 -12.15 -5.89
N LEU A 136 2.32 -12.90 -6.85
CA LEU A 136 3.76 -13.10 -7.00
C LEU A 136 4.49 -11.79 -7.33
N CYS A 137 3.92 -10.96 -8.21
CA CYS A 137 4.44 -9.62 -8.50
C CYS A 137 4.48 -8.75 -7.25
N TRP A 138 3.40 -8.76 -6.45
CA TRP A 138 3.35 -8.04 -5.19
C TRP A 138 4.40 -8.55 -4.18
N LEU A 139 4.51 -9.87 -4.00
CA LEU A 139 5.48 -10.47 -3.06
C LEU A 139 6.91 -10.12 -3.43
N GLN A 140 7.22 -10.14 -4.72
CA GLN A 140 8.53 -9.74 -5.22
C GLN A 140 8.79 -8.24 -5.01
N ALA A 141 7.77 -7.39 -5.20
CA ALA A 141 7.88 -5.96 -4.93
C ALA A 141 8.17 -5.69 -3.44
N GLU A 142 7.45 -6.33 -2.51
CA GLU A 142 7.70 -6.14 -1.08
C GLU A 142 9.08 -6.67 -0.65
N ARG A 143 9.55 -7.78 -1.21
CA ARG A 143 10.92 -8.27 -0.96
C ARG A 143 11.98 -7.22 -1.31
N LEU A 144 11.81 -6.51 -2.44
CA LEU A 144 12.72 -5.43 -2.82
C LEU A 144 12.72 -4.30 -1.79
N LYS A 145 11.56 -3.96 -1.21
CA LYS A 145 11.43 -2.96 -0.12
C LYS A 145 12.16 -3.40 1.15
N GLU A 146 11.99 -4.66 1.55
CA GLU A 146 12.61 -5.21 2.77
C GLU A 146 14.15 -5.24 2.68
N GLN A 147 14.73 -5.40 1.49
CA GLN A 147 16.18 -5.39 1.26
C GLN A 147 16.82 -3.98 1.37
N GLN A 148 16.06 -2.93 1.69
CA GLN A 148 16.51 -1.55 1.98
C GLN A 148 17.40 -0.89 0.89
N GLN A 149 17.38 -1.41 -0.34
CA GLN A 149 18.18 -0.90 -1.47
C GLN A 149 17.29 -0.45 -2.64
N LEU A 150 16.19 0.25 -2.38
CA LEU A 150 15.34 0.83 -3.43
C LEU A 150 16.00 2.06 -4.08
N ALA A 151 17.06 1.83 -4.86
CA ALA A 151 17.74 2.83 -5.67
C ALA A 151 17.94 2.32 -7.10
N GLY A 152 18.08 3.25 -8.05
CA GLY A 152 18.32 2.91 -9.46
C GLY A 152 17.32 1.90 -10.01
N ASP A 153 17.86 0.82 -10.58
CA ASP A 153 17.09 -0.24 -11.25
C ASP A 153 16.11 -0.97 -10.33
N ALA A 154 16.44 -1.13 -9.04
CA ALA A 154 15.56 -1.78 -8.07
C ALA A 154 14.26 -0.98 -7.86
N LYS A 155 14.33 0.35 -7.86
CA LYS A 155 13.15 1.22 -7.78
C LYS A 155 12.28 1.11 -9.02
N THR A 156 12.91 1.05 -10.19
CA THR A 156 12.21 0.87 -11.47
C THR A 156 11.53 -0.49 -11.55
N LEU A 157 12.23 -1.56 -11.14
CA LEU A 157 11.68 -2.91 -11.08
C LEU A 157 10.51 -3.00 -10.09
N HIS A 158 10.65 -2.41 -8.90
CA HIS A 158 9.55 -2.34 -7.94
C HIS A 158 8.30 -1.68 -8.54
N ALA A 159 8.45 -0.51 -9.17
CA ALA A 159 7.33 0.18 -9.80
C ALA A 159 6.69 -0.63 -10.94
N ARG A 160 7.51 -1.35 -11.72
CA ARG A 160 7.04 -2.25 -12.77
C ARG A 160 6.25 -3.43 -12.21
N LEU A 161 6.77 -4.13 -11.20
CA LEU A 161 6.09 -5.27 -10.56
C LEU A 161 4.72 -4.86 -9.99
N VAL A 162 4.63 -3.71 -9.33
CA VAL A 162 3.35 -3.19 -8.83
C VAL A 162 2.38 -2.89 -9.98
N ALA A 163 2.88 -2.32 -11.09
CA ALA A 163 2.05 -2.03 -12.26
C ALA A 163 1.57 -3.31 -12.97
N GLU A 164 2.46 -4.28 -13.17
CA GLU A 164 2.18 -5.59 -13.76
C GLU A 164 1.15 -6.36 -12.92
N GLY A 165 1.39 -6.48 -11.60
CA GLY A 165 0.43 -7.14 -10.71
C GLY A 165 -0.93 -6.44 -10.71
N TYR A 166 -0.96 -5.10 -10.65
CA TYR A 166 -2.21 -4.34 -10.72
C TYR A 166 -2.97 -4.59 -12.03
N ALA A 167 -2.27 -4.70 -13.16
CA ALA A 167 -2.89 -5.04 -14.45
C ALA A 167 -3.48 -6.46 -14.44
N CYS A 168 -2.80 -7.44 -13.84
CA CYS A 168 -3.30 -8.82 -13.72
C CYS A 168 -4.61 -8.89 -12.92
N VAL A 169 -4.71 -8.24 -11.75
CA VAL A 169 -5.99 -8.22 -10.98
C VAL A 169 -7.08 -7.42 -11.67
N GLN A 170 -6.73 -6.35 -12.40
CA GLN A 170 -7.73 -5.65 -13.21
C GLN A 170 -8.30 -6.55 -14.29
N LEU A 171 -7.45 -7.30 -15.00
CA LEU A 171 -7.89 -8.23 -16.03
C LEU A 171 -8.70 -9.39 -15.42
N ALA A 172 -8.27 -9.93 -14.28
CA ALA A 172 -9.01 -10.98 -13.57
C ALA A 172 -10.44 -10.52 -13.25
N LEU A 173 -10.62 -9.31 -12.72
CA LEU A 173 -11.93 -8.75 -12.39
C LEU A 173 -12.75 -8.32 -13.62
N GLN A 174 -12.12 -8.03 -14.76
CA GLN A 174 -12.82 -7.81 -16.02
C GLN A 174 -13.41 -9.10 -16.58
N LEU A 175 -12.70 -10.22 -16.41
CA LEU A 175 -13.09 -11.54 -16.90
C LEU A 175 -14.06 -12.23 -15.95
N ASP A 176 -13.82 -12.12 -14.64
CA ASP A 176 -14.68 -12.63 -13.59
C ASP A 176 -14.80 -11.61 -12.43
N PRO A 177 -15.85 -10.76 -12.44
CA PRO A 177 -16.15 -9.85 -11.35
C PRO A 177 -16.51 -10.54 -10.02
N ALA A 178 -16.77 -11.85 -10.02
CA ALA A 178 -17.06 -12.66 -8.85
C ALA A 178 -15.83 -13.38 -8.27
N CYS A 179 -14.64 -13.21 -8.85
CA CYS A 179 -13.40 -13.75 -8.30
C CYS A 179 -13.02 -13.03 -7.00
N GLY A 180 -13.37 -13.62 -5.85
CA GLY A 180 -13.15 -13.03 -4.52
C GLY A 180 -11.66 -12.80 -4.21
N ARG A 181 -10.78 -13.70 -4.64
CA ARG A 181 -9.32 -13.55 -4.50
C ARG A 181 -8.79 -12.37 -5.29
N ALA A 182 -9.31 -12.12 -6.50
CA ALA A 182 -8.92 -10.95 -7.28
C ALA A 182 -9.32 -9.64 -6.61
N HIS A 183 -10.49 -9.57 -5.95
CA HIS A 183 -10.88 -8.40 -5.13
C HIS A 183 -9.93 -8.19 -3.94
N GLN A 184 -9.54 -9.27 -3.26
CA GLN A 184 -8.56 -9.21 -2.17
C GLN A 184 -7.22 -8.62 -2.65
N TRP A 185 -6.69 -9.13 -3.76
CA TRP A 185 -5.43 -8.66 -4.32
C TRP A 185 -5.53 -7.28 -4.99
N MET A 186 -6.70 -6.91 -5.50
CA MET A 186 -6.99 -5.56 -5.99
C MET A 186 -6.77 -4.51 -4.90
N SER A 187 -7.25 -4.76 -3.69
CA SER A 187 -7.01 -3.86 -2.55
C SER A 187 -5.52 -3.68 -2.27
N ALA A 188 -4.78 -4.79 -2.13
CA ALA A 188 -3.34 -4.74 -1.86
C ALA A 188 -2.52 -4.02 -2.95
N LEU A 189 -2.80 -4.30 -4.23
CA LEU A 189 -2.08 -3.69 -5.35
C LEU A 189 -2.51 -2.24 -5.60
N ARG A 190 -3.77 -1.88 -5.35
CA ARG A 190 -4.23 -0.49 -5.37
C ARG A 190 -3.48 0.33 -4.33
N TYR A 191 -3.29 -0.22 -3.14
CA TYR A 191 -2.50 0.40 -2.08
C TYR A 191 -1.04 0.58 -2.48
N ALA A 192 -0.38 -0.49 -2.93
CA ALA A 192 1.01 -0.43 -3.38
C ALA A 192 1.22 0.61 -4.51
N ARG A 193 0.28 0.68 -5.45
CA ARG A 193 0.31 1.68 -6.52
C ARG A 193 0.09 3.10 -6.02
N ALA A 194 -0.74 3.29 -5.00
CA ALA A 194 -0.92 4.58 -4.35
C ALA A 194 0.33 4.99 -3.55
N GLU A 195 1.01 4.04 -2.92
CA GLU A 195 2.27 4.26 -2.19
C GLU A 195 3.37 4.80 -3.12
N LEU A 196 3.49 4.27 -4.34
CA LEU A 196 4.40 4.79 -5.38
C LEU A 196 4.19 6.28 -5.69
N ARG A 197 2.96 6.77 -5.54
CA ARG A 197 2.57 8.17 -5.80
C ARG A 197 2.68 9.05 -4.55
N GLY A 198 2.94 8.45 -3.39
CA GLY A 198 3.15 9.14 -2.13
C GLY A 198 1.93 9.22 -1.20
N PRO A 199 2.08 9.82 -0.01
CA PRO A 199 1.12 9.70 1.08
C PRO A 199 -0.29 10.20 0.75
N LEU A 200 -0.42 11.32 0.03
CA LEU A 200 -1.72 11.87 -0.36
C LEU A 200 -2.48 10.96 -1.31
N ALA A 201 -1.78 10.25 -2.21
CA ALA A 201 -2.43 9.30 -3.10
C ALA A 201 -2.98 8.09 -2.33
N ARG A 202 -2.32 7.65 -1.26
CA ARG A 202 -2.83 6.60 -0.37
C ARG A 202 -4.11 7.04 0.34
N LEU A 203 -4.14 8.25 0.89
CA LEU A 203 -5.34 8.79 1.54
C LEU A 203 -6.53 8.93 0.57
N ARG A 204 -6.25 9.18 -0.73
CA ARG A 204 -7.25 9.29 -1.78
C ARG A 204 -7.88 7.97 -2.22
N CYS A 205 -7.32 6.82 -1.82
CA CYS A 205 -7.87 5.52 -2.20
C CYS A 205 -8.39 4.70 -1.01
N VAL A 206 -8.37 5.25 0.22
CA VAL A 206 -8.71 4.53 1.47
C VAL A 206 -10.06 3.85 1.39
N ASP A 207 -11.09 4.52 0.87
CA ASP A 207 -12.44 3.97 0.76
C ASP A 207 -12.54 2.88 -0.33
N GLN A 208 -11.86 3.06 -1.47
CA GLN A 208 -11.82 2.01 -2.50
C GLN A 208 -11.15 0.74 -1.99
N LEU A 209 -10.14 0.84 -1.13
CA LEU A 209 -9.54 -0.33 -0.49
C LEU A 209 -10.56 -1.08 0.35
N ARG A 210 -11.39 -0.37 1.14
CA ARG A 210 -12.46 -0.98 1.93
C ARG A 210 -13.47 -1.70 1.05
N LEU A 211 -13.93 -1.06 -0.03
CA LEU A 211 -14.89 -1.66 -0.95
C LEU A 211 -14.37 -2.95 -1.60
N ASP A 212 -13.10 -2.95 -2.03
CA ASP A 212 -12.45 -4.15 -2.57
C ASP A 212 -12.39 -5.27 -1.51
N MET A 213 -12.08 -4.94 -0.24
CA MET A 213 -12.04 -5.91 0.87
C MET A 213 -13.43 -6.43 1.27
N GLU A 214 -14.43 -5.56 1.39
CA GLU A 214 -15.82 -5.93 1.68
C GLU A 214 -16.36 -6.86 0.59
N ARG A 215 -16.03 -6.59 -0.67
CA ARG A 215 -16.42 -7.47 -1.78
C ARG A 215 -15.74 -8.83 -1.70
N ALA A 216 -14.47 -8.87 -1.32
CA ALA A 216 -13.76 -10.13 -1.08
C ALA A 216 -14.40 -10.94 0.07
N VAL A 217 -14.79 -10.30 1.18
CA VAL A 217 -15.50 -10.95 2.29
C VAL A 217 -16.85 -11.55 1.85
N GLN A 218 -17.61 -10.82 1.03
CA GLN A 218 -18.89 -11.30 0.49
C GLN A 218 -18.72 -12.54 -0.40
N LEU A 219 -17.67 -12.55 -1.23
CA LEU A 219 -17.41 -13.62 -2.19
C LEU A 219 -16.69 -14.82 -1.57
N LEU A 220 -16.02 -14.64 -0.42
CA LEU A 220 -15.28 -15.68 0.30
C LEU A 220 -15.82 -15.84 1.73
N PRO A 221 -17.10 -16.25 1.90
CA PRO A 221 -17.75 -16.25 3.21
C PRO A 221 -17.11 -17.20 4.23
N ALA A 222 -16.44 -18.26 3.77
CA ALA A 222 -15.75 -19.23 4.63
C ALA A 222 -14.27 -18.89 4.86
N ASP A 223 -13.72 -17.87 4.19
CA ASP A 223 -12.33 -17.47 4.37
C ASP A 223 -12.20 -16.33 5.39
N GLY A 224 -11.39 -16.54 6.42
CA GLY A 224 -11.12 -15.49 7.39
C GLY A 224 -10.05 -14.49 6.94
N ALA A 225 -9.21 -14.79 5.95
CA ALA A 225 -8.13 -13.88 5.54
C ALA A 225 -8.64 -12.51 5.04
N PRO A 226 -9.69 -12.44 4.19
CA PRO A 226 -10.31 -11.16 3.81
C PRO A 226 -10.88 -10.39 5.01
N ARG A 227 -11.40 -11.08 6.03
CA ARG A 227 -11.94 -10.45 7.25
C ARG A 227 -10.84 -9.88 8.13
N THR A 228 -9.73 -10.60 8.32
CA THR A 228 -8.55 -10.07 9.00
C THR A 228 -8.03 -8.84 8.27
N MET A 229 -7.96 -8.87 6.94
CA MET A 229 -7.53 -7.72 6.13
C MET A 229 -8.48 -6.51 6.29
N LEU A 230 -9.80 -6.73 6.31
CA LEU A 230 -10.78 -5.67 6.55
C LEU A 230 -10.68 -5.12 7.98
N GLY A 231 -10.50 -5.99 8.98
CA GLY A 231 -10.25 -5.57 10.35
C GLY A 231 -8.98 -4.73 10.48
N MET A 232 -7.89 -5.13 9.81
CA MET A 232 -6.65 -4.36 9.74
C MET A 232 -6.88 -2.98 9.10
N TRP A 233 -7.69 -2.89 8.05
CA TRP A 233 -8.04 -1.61 7.44
C TRP A 233 -8.72 -0.68 8.46
N TYR A 234 -9.69 -1.18 9.23
CA TYR A 234 -10.35 -0.38 10.27
C TYR A 234 -9.37 0.02 11.38
N TYR A 235 -8.51 -0.90 11.82
CA TYR A 235 -7.46 -0.58 12.80
C TYR A 235 -6.57 0.55 12.28
N GLU A 236 -6.07 0.47 11.05
CA GLU A 236 -5.22 1.50 10.45
C GLU A 236 -5.95 2.84 10.28
N VAL A 237 -7.22 2.83 9.85
CA VAL A 237 -8.04 4.04 9.75
C VAL A 237 -8.25 4.69 11.13
N SER A 238 -8.36 3.89 12.20
CA SER A 238 -8.45 4.43 13.56
C SER A 238 -7.21 5.26 13.95
N GLN A 239 -6.04 4.92 13.39
CA GLN A 239 -4.76 5.57 13.68
C GLN A 239 -4.54 6.87 12.89
N LEU A 240 -5.40 7.21 11.92
CA LEU A 240 -5.27 8.45 11.16
C LEU A 240 -5.39 9.68 12.07
N ASN A 241 -4.42 10.58 11.98
CA ASN A 241 -4.44 11.84 12.70
C ASN A 241 -5.46 12.83 12.09
N TRP A 242 -5.71 13.95 12.79
CA TRP A 242 -6.69 14.93 12.35
C TRP A 242 -6.44 15.46 10.92
N VAL A 243 -5.17 15.74 10.56
CA VAL A 243 -4.80 16.25 9.23
C VAL A 243 -5.06 15.21 8.15
N GLU A 244 -4.69 13.96 8.40
CA GLU A 244 -4.93 12.85 7.47
C GLU A 244 -6.43 12.63 7.24
N ARG A 245 -7.24 12.71 8.31
CA ARG A 245 -8.71 12.63 8.22
C ARG A 245 -9.30 13.78 7.41
N GLN A 246 -8.78 15.00 7.55
CA GLN A 246 -9.21 16.11 6.69
C GLN A 246 -8.83 15.89 5.23
N ALA A 247 -7.67 15.31 4.94
CA ALA A 247 -7.26 15.00 3.58
C ALA A 247 -8.14 13.91 2.94
N VAL A 248 -8.53 12.87 3.69
CA VAL A 248 -9.51 11.86 3.24
C VAL A 248 -10.85 12.54 2.92
N LYS A 249 -11.35 13.41 3.81
CA LYS A 249 -12.59 14.17 3.60
C LYS A 249 -12.52 15.09 2.38
N ALA A 250 -11.41 15.80 2.20
CA ALA A 250 -11.19 16.67 1.04
C ALA A 250 -11.12 15.90 -0.28
N ALA A 251 -10.76 14.62 -0.24
CA ALA A 251 -10.82 13.71 -1.38
C ALA A 251 -12.24 13.16 -1.64
N GLY A 252 -13.27 13.64 -0.93
CA GLY A 252 -14.66 13.20 -1.09
C GLY A 252 -14.97 11.85 -0.44
N GLN A 253 -14.06 11.31 0.35
CA GLN A 253 -14.26 10.05 1.07
C GLN A 253 -14.72 10.32 2.51
N THR A 254 -15.45 9.36 3.08
CA THR A 254 -15.81 9.38 4.50
C THR A 254 -15.31 8.11 5.16
N VAL A 255 -14.72 8.28 6.35
CA VAL A 255 -14.26 7.18 7.19
C VAL A 255 -14.85 7.34 8.59
N PRO A 256 -15.17 6.24 9.30
CA PRO A 256 -15.74 6.33 10.64
C PRO A 256 -14.79 6.97 11.66
N GLY A 257 -15.32 7.32 12.82
CA GLY A 257 -14.53 7.87 13.92
C GLY A 257 -13.52 6.83 14.48
N PRO A 258 -12.46 7.24 15.21
CA PRO A 258 -11.46 6.31 15.73
C PRO A 258 -12.03 5.18 16.59
N ALA A 259 -12.92 5.49 17.53
CA ALA A 259 -13.51 4.51 18.44
C ALA A 259 -14.44 3.50 17.71
N GLU A 260 -15.20 3.99 16.73
CA GLU A 260 -16.03 3.14 15.88
C GLU A 260 -15.16 2.23 15.00
N CYS A 261 -14.08 2.75 14.43
CA CYS A 261 -13.11 1.96 13.68
C CYS A 261 -12.49 0.85 14.54
N LEU A 262 -12.08 1.13 15.78
CA LEU A 262 -11.56 0.08 16.67
C LEU A 262 -12.61 -1.00 16.99
N SER A 263 -13.87 -0.60 17.16
CA SER A 263 -14.97 -1.54 17.39
C SER A 263 -15.23 -2.43 16.18
N LEU A 264 -15.19 -1.85 14.97
CA LEU A 264 -15.33 -2.59 13.71
C LEU A 264 -14.11 -3.48 13.43
N ALA A 265 -12.90 -3.02 13.74
CA ALA A 265 -11.68 -3.82 13.63
C ALA A 265 -11.77 -5.07 14.50
N LEU A 266 -12.15 -4.91 15.77
CA LEU A 266 -12.34 -6.01 16.70
C LEU A 266 -13.42 -6.98 16.18
N HIS A 267 -14.56 -6.47 15.72
CA HIS A 267 -15.65 -7.29 15.18
C HIS A 267 -15.17 -8.18 14.02
N TRP A 268 -14.55 -7.60 12.99
CA TRP A 268 -14.10 -8.35 11.82
C TRP A 268 -13.00 -9.36 12.14
N MET A 269 -12.07 -9.02 13.03
CA MET A 269 -11.01 -9.94 13.44
C MET A 269 -11.54 -11.08 14.34
N MET A 270 -12.58 -10.84 15.14
CA MET A 270 -13.25 -11.90 15.90
C MET A 270 -14.01 -12.86 14.98
N GLU A 271 -14.67 -12.36 13.93
CA GLU A 271 -15.24 -13.23 12.89
C GLU A 271 -14.17 -14.05 12.19
N ALA A 272 -13.02 -13.43 11.87
CA ALA A 272 -11.89 -14.11 11.26
C ALA A 272 -11.34 -15.23 12.17
N ASP A 273 -11.22 -14.98 13.48
CA ASP A 273 -10.74 -15.95 14.47
C ASP A 273 -11.63 -17.20 14.57
N ALA A 274 -12.93 -17.05 14.31
CA ALA A 274 -13.86 -18.18 14.27
C ALA A 274 -13.70 -19.06 13.03
N LEU A 275 -13.06 -18.55 11.96
CA LEU A 275 -12.92 -19.25 10.68
C LEU A 275 -11.57 -19.95 10.54
N TYR A 276 -10.49 -19.39 11.12
CA TYR A 276 -9.16 -19.97 10.99
C TYR A 276 -8.19 -19.55 12.09
N ALA A 277 -7.19 -20.40 12.31
CA ALA A 277 -6.08 -20.08 13.19
C ALA A 277 -5.00 -19.29 12.44
N SER A 278 -4.69 -18.07 12.91
CA SER A 278 -3.57 -17.26 12.40
C SER A 278 -2.93 -16.42 13.49
N CYS A 279 -1.59 -16.44 13.53
CA CYS A 279 -0.80 -15.59 14.42
C CYS A 279 -0.96 -14.12 14.07
N LEU A 280 -1.10 -13.78 12.79
CA LEU A 280 -1.39 -12.41 12.34
C LEU A 280 -2.72 -11.90 12.90
N ASN A 281 -3.80 -12.68 12.77
CA ASN A 281 -5.10 -12.24 13.27
C ASN A 281 -5.05 -12.05 14.79
N ASP A 282 -4.40 -12.96 15.50
CA ASP A 282 -4.20 -12.87 16.95
C ASP A 282 -3.41 -11.63 17.36
N LEU A 283 -2.31 -11.33 16.68
CA LEU A 283 -1.52 -10.14 16.93
C LEU A 283 -2.36 -8.87 16.73
N MET A 284 -3.15 -8.82 15.67
CA MET A 284 -3.98 -7.66 15.35
C MET A 284 -5.16 -7.50 16.31
N LEU A 285 -5.75 -8.60 16.82
CA LEU A 285 -6.71 -8.57 17.93
C LEU A 285 -6.07 -7.96 19.17
N GLY A 286 -4.87 -8.42 19.53
CA GLY A 286 -4.10 -7.89 20.65
C GLY A 286 -3.85 -6.38 20.52
N LYS A 287 -3.33 -5.93 19.37
CA LYS A 287 -3.06 -4.51 19.10
C LYS A 287 -4.33 -3.66 19.10
N THR A 288 -5.43 -4.17 18.57
CA THR A 288 -6.73 -3.48 18.58
C THR A 288 -7.23 -3.31 20.01
N LEU A 289 -7.15 -4.34 20.84
CA LEU A 289 -7.56 -4.28 22.25
C LEU A 289 -6.67 -3.33 23.07
N LEU A 290 -5.36 -3.28 22.82
CA LEU A 290 -4.48 -2.27 23.42
C LEU A 290 -4.88 -0.85 23.05
N ALA A 291 -5.21 -0.61 21.77
CA ALA A 291 -5.67 0.68 21.31
C ALA A 291 -7.03 1.08 21.93
N MET A 292 -7.84 0.10 22.35
CA MET A 292 -9.08 0.30 23.11
C MET A 292 -8.86 0.43 24.63
N GLY A 293 -7.64 0.22 25.14
CA GLY A 293 -7.30 0.27 26.57
C GLY A 293 -7.58 -1.03 27.34
N ASP A 294 -7.90 -2.12 26.65
CA ASP A 294 -8.20 -3.44 27.23
C ASP A 294 -6.95 -4.32 27.29
N SER A 295 -6.03 -3.97 28.19
CA SER A 295 -4.71 -4.62 28.30
C SER A 295 -4.79 -6.10 28.70
N GLU A 296 -5.79 -6.50 29.47
CA GLU A 296 -5.95 -7.88 29.94
C GLU A 296 -6.31 -8.82 28.78
N ARG A 297 -7.35 -8.49 28.02
CA ARG A 297 -7.72 -9.27 26.84
C ARG A 297 -6.65 -9.16 25.76
N ALA A 298 -6.04 -7.99 25.60
CA ALA A 298 -4.93 -7.84 24.66
C ALA A 298 -3.79 -8.83 24.93
N ARG A 299 -3.34 -8.94 26.18
CA ARG A 299 -2.27 -9.87 26.57
C ARG A 299 -2.61 -11.31 26.16
N THR A 300 -3.86 -11.74 26.38
CA THR A 300 -4.33 -13.08 25.99
C THR A 300 -4.10 -13.35 24.48
N TYR A 301 -4.49 -12.41 23.61
CA TYR A 301 -4.33 -12.57 22.17
C TYR A 301 -2.87 -12.47 21.71
N VAL A 302 -2.07 -11.57 22.30
CA VAL A 302 -0.64 -11.46 21.96
C VAL A 302 0.12 -12.72 22.40
N GLU A 303 -0.17 -13.28 23.58
CA GLU A 303 0.40 -14.56 24.01
C GLU A 303 0.00 -15.71 23.08
N ARG A 304 -1.26 -15.72 22.61
CA ARG A 304 -1.73 -16.68 21.61
C ARG A 304 -0.97 -16.55 20.29
N ALA A 305 -0.78 -15.33 19.78
CA ALA A 305 -0.01 -15.04 18.57
C ALA A 305 1.46 -15.51 18.69
N ALA A 306 2.09 -15.31 19.84
CA ALA A 306 3.48 -15.70 20.09
C ALA A 306 3.67 -17.23 20.18
N ARG A 307 2.65 -17.98 20.63
CA ARG A 307 2.74 -19.44 20.87
C ARG A 307 2.18 -20.30 19.74
N ARG A 308 1.27 -19.77 18.94
CA ARG A 308 0.62 -20.50 17.84
C ARG A 308 1.63 -20.89 16.76
N ALA A 309 1.46 -22.07 16.18
CA ALA A 309 2.29 -22.50 15.05
C ALA A 309 1.97 -21.64 13.81
N PRO A 310 2.99 -21.03 13.17
CA PRO A 310 2.77 -20.18 12.01
C PRO A 310 2.36 -21.00 10.79
N ARG A 311 1.35 -20.54 10.05
CA ARG A 311 0.86 -21.20 8.82
C ARG A 311 1.52 -20.71 7.54
N ASP A 312 2.09 -19.50 7.59
CA ASP A 312 2.70 -18.82 6.45
C ASP A 312 3.74 -17.79 6.94
N GLN A 313 4.44 -17.14 6.02
CA GLN A 313 5.48 -16.17 6.36
C GLN A 313 4.95 -14.91 7.08
N SER A 314 3.67 -14.57 6.88
CA SER A 314 2.99 -13.48 7.60
C SER A 314 2.86 -13.80 9.07
N ASP A 315 2.45 -15.04 9.37
CA ASP A 315 2.29 -15.54 10.72
C ASP A 315 3.66 -15.65 11.43
N VAL A 316 4.74 -16.01 10.74
CA VAL A 316 6.10 -15.95 11.30
C VAL A 316 6.45 -14.52 11.72
N LYS A 317 6.25 -13.54 10.83
CA LYS A 317 6.49 -12.12 11.13
C LYS A 317 5.62 -11.64 12.32
N ALA A 318 4.35 -12.05 12.36
CA ALA A 318 3.44 -11.70 13.44
C ALA A 318 3.81 -12.35 14.78
N GLN A 319 4.26 -13.61 14.77
CA GLN A 319 4.71 -14.32 15.96
C GLN A 319 5.94 -13.62 16.58
N LEU A 320 6.87 -13.16 15.76
CA LEU A 320 8.03 -12.39 16.21
C LEU A 320 7.62 -11.03 16.81
N GLU A 321 6.77 -10.26 16.12
CA GLU A 321 6.26 -8.98 16.65
C GLU A 321 5.46 -9.19 17.95
N ALA A 322 4.70 -10.28 18.04
CA ALA A 322 3.99 -10.63 19.28
C ALA A 322 4.98 -10.92 20.42
N ALA A 323 6.03 -11.70 20.18
CA ALA A 323 7.05 -11.99 21.19
C ALA A 323 7.75 -10.71 21.70
N GLU A 324 8.04 -9.77 20.81
CA GLU A 324 8.57 -8.44 21.17
C GLU A 324 7.57 -7.62 21.99
N LEU A 325 6.30 -7.63 21.60
CA LEU A 325 5.23 -6.90 22.30
C LEU A 325 4.97 -7.43 23.71
N LEU A 326 5.32 -8.69 24.00
CA LEU A 326 5.23 -9.27 25.34
C LEU A 326 6.36 -8.86 26.27
N GLU A 327 7.49 -8.34 25.79
CA GLU A 327 8.66 -8.01 26.63
C GLU A 327 8.30 -7.11 27.83
N PRO A 328 7.49 -6.03 27.69
CA PRO A 328 7.08 -5.21 28.83
C PRO A 328 6.16 -5.90 29.85
N TRP A 329 5.61 -7.08 29.53
CA TRP A 329 4.76 -7.89 30.42
C TRP A 329 5.47 -9.10 31.04
N ARG A 330 6.78 -9.25 30.76
CA ARG A 330 7.63 -10.24 31.42
C ARG A 330 8.09 -9.63 32.75
N ASP A 331 7.36 -9.96 33.81
CA ASP A 331 7.74 -9.67 35.20
C ASP A 331 9.10 -10.29 35.56
#